data_AF-A0A6A7ZLN0-F1
#
_entry.id   AF-A0A6A7ZLN0-F1
#
_cell.length_a   1.000
_cell.length_b   1.000
_cell.length_c   1.000
_cell.angle_alpha   90.00
_cell.angle_beta   90.00
_cell.angle_gamma   90.00
#
_symmetry.space_group_name_H-M   'P 1'
#
loop_
_entity.id
_entity.type
_entity.pdbx_description
1 polymer ?
#
loop_
_entity_poly.entity_id
_entity_poly.type
_entity_poly.pdbx_seq_one_letter_code
_entity_poly.pdbx_strand_id
1 'polypeptide(L)'
;MNSDSKLIRQAAKCPECGTPHHYVEVSFSFANDKGGWEVECRECRKRFTIRLKNPEESSAEGFRILRRFDDDNNDGQQSSAPAASEIVQYSLDINENKLRFDFDSEPIYRCTLSGADLEKASLAELEKHLPDVSQAFYTARNYMLASNVPDCEHAVIPVPVPCKCGSTHKATFYFPLRLNDTPMPEPRQMLLADVEGSSLDEELTGIFSKTFLMGALEKLTARWRLKFDQIVIASPFIAHQYMSKANKLGVWEWLLGIFDPRRTLFITRSSSYKDYKSALLESGLNHDMLVSFGLESQIVGAGTKKQDFHAKVYIGLGDTCEILSGSANLVRGKSLENATFGFAERKRVETRYLDPLGATLPQALPRASHHLAITYDGTKWRADAHEGPSPI
;
A
#
# COMPACT_ATOMS: atom_id res chain seq x y z
N MET A 1 -2.05 8.93 34.71
CA MET A 1 -2.35 7.49 34.74
C MET A 1 -2.58 7.08 33.30
N ASN A 2 -1.61 6.42 32.66
CA ASN A 2 -1.85 5.82 31.34
C ASN A 2 -2.69 4.56 31.58
N SER A 3 -3.98 4.62 31.29
CA SER A 3 -4.75 3.39 31.16
C SER A 3 -4.27 2.70 29.89
N ASP A 4 -3.61 1.54 30.04
CA ASP A 4 -3.30 0.66 28.91
C ASP A 4 -4.62 0.22 28.28
N SER A 5 -5.02 0.91 27.20
CA SER A 5 -6.18 0.58 26.39
C SER A 5 -5.74 -0.32 25.24
N LYS A 6 -6.55 -1.34 24.97
CA LYS A 6 -6.37 -2.27 23.85
C LYS A 6 -7.36 -1.91 22.75
N LEU A 7 -6.84 -1.71 21.56
CA LEU A 7 -7.66 -1.54 20.35
C LEU A 7 -7.93 -2.92 19.73
N ILE A 8 -9.20 -3.26 19.54
CA ILE A 8 -9.65 -4.55 19.02
C ILE A 8 -10.40 -4.30 17.71
N ARG A 9 -9.84 -4.69 16.57
CA ARG A 9 -10.51 -4.57 15.28
C ARG A 9 -11.57 -5.67 15.12
N GLN A 10 -12.78 -5.27 14.72
CA GLN A 10 -13.92 -6.16 14.54
C GLN A 10 -14.68 -5.83 13.26
N ALA A 11 -15.37 -6.83 12.71
CA ALA A 11 -16.31 -6.67 11.60
C ALA A 11 -17.63 -7.36 11.96
N ALA A 12 -18.73 -6.62 11.84
CA ALA A 12 -20.09 -7.11 12.06
C ALA A 12 -20.88 -7.11 10.75
N LYS A 13 -21.62 -8.18 10.46
CA LYS A 13 -22.52 -8.22 9.31
C LYS A 13 -23.86 -7.58 9.61
N CYS A 14 -24.40 -6.86 8.64
CA CYS A 14 -25.80 -6.45 8.67
C CYS A 14 -26.70 -7.70 8.70
N PRO A 15 -27.62 -7.83 9.67
CA PRO A 15 -28.52 -8.99 9.76
C PRO A 15 -29.41 -9.21 8.54
N GLU A 16 -29.69 -8.15 7.78
CA GLU A 16 -30.64 -8.18 6.65
C GLU A 16 -29.97 -8.55 5.32
N CYS A 17 -28.79 -8.01 5.05
CA CYS A 17 -28.14 -8.17 3.74
C CYS A 17 -26.72 -8.76 3.80
N GLY A 18 -26.20 -9.03 5.01
CA GLY A 18 -24.88 -9.61 5.20
C GLY A 18 -23.71 -8.65 4.96
N THR A 19 -23.94 -7.40 4.54
CA THR A 19 -22.87 -6.43 4.29
C THR A 19 -22.01 -6.22 5.55
N PRO A 20 -20.68 -6.32 5.47
CA PRO A 20 -19.79 -6.14 6.62
C PRO A 20 -19.57 -4.65 6.97
N HIS A 21 -19.44 -4.39 8.26
CA HIS A 21 -19.20 -3.07 8.86
C HIS A 21 -18.01 -3.18 9.82
N HIS A 22 -16.92 -2.47 9.53
CA HIS A 22 -15.64 -2.57 10.24
C HIS A 22 -15.48 -1.48 11.29
N TYR A 23 -15.08 -1.86 12.50
CA TYR A 23 -14.95 -0.94 13.61
C TYR A 23 -13.82 -1.37 14.56
N VAL A 24 -13.43 -0.44 15.44
CA VAL A 24 -12.46 -0.66 16.51
C VAL A 24 -13.19 -0.56 17.82
N GLU A 25 -13.25 -1.69 18.54
CA GLU A 25 -13.67 -1.75 19.93
C GLU A 25 -12.48 -1.38 20.82
N VAL A 26 -12.66 -0.41 21.70
CA VAL A 26 -11.70 -0.08 22.76
C VAL A 26 -11.99 -0.96 23.97
N SER A 27 -10.96 -1.56 24.56
CA SER A 27 -11.07 -2.25 25.84
C SER A 27 -9.98 -1.83 26.81
N PHE A 28 -10.37 -1.41 28.01
CA PHE A 28 -9.45 -1.07 29.10
C PHE A 28 -9.17 -2.29 29.98
N SER A 29 -8.02 -2.29 30.63
CA SER A 29 -7.58 -3.34 31.55
C SER A 29 -8.35 -3.40 32.87
N PHE A 30 -8.99 -2.30 33.29
CA PHE A 30 -9.62 -2.18 34.61
C PHE A 30 -11.16 -2.28 34.56
N ALA A 31 -11.80 -1.35 33.86
CA ALA A 31 -13.26 -1.26 33.78
C ALA A 31 -13.66 -1.04 32.32
N ASN A 32 -14.76 -1.67 31.90
CA ASN A 32 -15.29 -1.51 30.56
C ASN A 32 -16.80 -1.38 30.65
N ASP A 33 -17.33 -0.33 30.03
CA ASP A 33 -18.77 -0.11 29.92
C ASP A 33 -19.33 -1.05 28.86
N LYS A 34 -20.51 -1.62 29.11
CA LYS A 34 -21.18 -2.51 28.16
C LYS A 34 -22.23 -1.72 27.42
N GLY A 35 -22.32 -1.89 26.11
CA GLY A 35 -23.42 -1.27 25.39
C GLY A 35 -23.41 -1.58 23.92
N GLY A 36 -23.69 -0.57 23.11
CA GLY A 36 -23.65 -0.74 21.68
C GLY A 36 -23.92 0.51 20.87
N TRP A 37 -23.95 0.30 19.56
CA TRP A 37 -24.31 1.29 18.56
C TRP A 37 -25.55 0.84 17.81
N GLU A 38 -26.50 1.75 17.63
CA GLU A 38 -27.49 1.64 16.56
C GLU A 38 -26.89 2.29 15.31
N VAL A 39 -26.82 1.53 14.21
CA VAL A 39 -26.14 1.94 12.98
C VAL A 39 -27.07 1.78 11.78
N GLU A 40 -26.81 2.51 10.70
CA GLU A 40 -27.49 2.34 9.41
C GLU A 40 -26.60 1.58 8.44
N CYS A 41 -27.12 0.49 7.85
CA CYS A 41 -26.39 -0.25 6.83
C CYS A 41 -26.18 0.59 5.57
N ARG A 42 -24.94 0.69 5.10
CA ARG A 42 -24.59 1.46 3.89
C ARG A 42 -25.26 0.94 2.60
N GLU A 43 -25.53 -0.36 2.54
CA GLU A 43 -26.06 -1.04 1.35
C GLU A 43 -27.61 -1.03 1.37
N CYS A 44 -28.23 -1.71 2.33
CA CYS A 44 -29.69 -1.84 2.37
C CYS A 44 -30.42 -0.75 3.14
N ARG A 45 -29.69 0.19 3.77
CA ARG A 45 -30.23 1.31 4.59
C ARG A 45 -31.07 0.87 5.79
N LYS A 46 -31.09 -0.42 6.13
CA LYS A 46 -31.75 -0.92 7.34
C LYS A 46 -30.90 -0.63 8.57
N ARG A 47 -31.58 -0.39 9.70
CA ARG A 47 -30.93 -0.18 10.99
C ARG A 47 -30.67 -1.50 11.67
N PHE A 48 -29.54 -1.59 12.36
CA PHE A 48 -29.21 -2.74 13.18
C PHE A 48 -28.30 -2.32 14.34
N THR A 49 -28.11 -3.21 15.30
CA THR A 49 -27.36 -2.93 16.53
C THR A 49 -26.04 -3.70 16.53
N ILE A 50 -24.93 -3.02 16.81
CA ILE A 50 -23.63 -3.65 17.10
C ILE A 50 -23.42 -3.57 18.61
N ARG A 51 -23.17 -4.71 19.27
CA ARG A 51 -22.87 -4.77 20.70
C ARG A 51 -21.36 -4.76 20.89
N LEU A 52 -20.87 -3.88 21.76
CA LEU A 52 -19.44 -3.69 21.99
C LEU A 52 -19.17 -3.11 23.39
N LYS A 53 -17.89 -3.12 23.78
CA LYS A 53 -17.38 -2.45 24.98
C LYS A 53 -17.02 -1.00 24.73
N ASN A 54 -17.15 -0.16 25.75
CA ASN A 54 -16.79 1.25 25.75
C ASN A 54 -17.33 1.94 24.48
N PRO A 55 -18.67 2.03 24.33
CA PRO A 55 -19.29 2.50 23.10
C PRO A 55 -18.91 3.94 22.76
N GLU A 56 -18.51 4.77 23.72
CA GLU A 56 -18.10 6.16 23.50
C GLU A 56 -16.66 6.27 22.97
N GLU A 57 -15.75 5.42 23.46
CA GLU A 57 -14.33 5.43 23.10
C GLU A 57 -14.04 4.65 21.82
N SER A 58 -14.92 3.73 21.46
CA SER A 58 -14.81 2.93 20.26
C SER A 58 -15.08 3.75 18.98
N SER A 59 -14.51 3.33 17.85
CA SER A 59 -14.58 4.08 16.58
C SER A 59 -14.99 3.20 15.40
N ALA A 60 -15.62 3.81 14.39
CA ALA A 60 -16.02 3.15 13.15
C ALA A 60 -15.50 3.93 11.96
N GLU A 61 -15.09 3.22 10.91
CA GLU A 61 -14.74 3.83 9.63
C GLU A 61 -15.71 3.36 8.54
N GLY A 62 -16.29 4.30 7.80
CA GLY A 62 -17.06 3.98 6.59
C GLY A 62 -18.52 3.56 6.80
N PHE A 63 -19.11 3.80 7.98
CA PHE A 63 -20.56 3.73 8.18
C PHE A 63 -21.06 4.71 9.25
N ARG A 64 -22.37 4.97 9.24
CA ARG A 64 -23.00 5.95 10.13
C ARG A 64 -23.48 5.30 11.41
N ILE A 65 -22.96 5.78 12.54
CA ILE A 65 -23.51 5.51 13.88
C ILE A 65 -24.65 6.51 14.11
N LEU A 66 -25.86 5.98 14.33
CA LEU A 66 -27.05 6.79 14.61
C LEU A 66 -27.16 7.14 16.08
N ARG A 67 -26.80 6.17 16.95
CA ARG A 67 -26.88 6.30 18.40
C ARG A 67 -25.86 5.41 19.08
N ARG A 68 -25.24 5.91 20.14
CA ARG A 68 -24.43 5.16 21.10
C ARG A 68 -25.23 4.99 22.39
N PHE A 69 -25.13 3.85 23.05
CA PHE A 69 -25.83 3.62 24.30
C PHE A 69 -25.01 2.69 25.20
N ASP A 70 -25.16 2.90 26.50
CA ASP A 70 -24.56 2.11 27.59
C ASP A 70 -25.69 1.34 28.29
N ASP A 71 -25.40 0.10 28.68
CA ASP A 71 -26.32 -0.78 29.40
C ASP A 71 -26.38 -0.42 30.90
N ASP A 72 -25.34 0.22 31.45
CA ASP A 72 -25.25 0.57 32.89
C ASP A 72 -25.90 1.94 33.22
N ASN A 73 -26.08 2.80 32.22
CA ASN A 73 -26.88 4.01 32.37
C ASN A 73 -28.37 3.67 32.20
N ASN A 74 -29.18 4.00 33.22
CA ASN A 74 -30.63 3.77 33.31
C ASN A 74 -31.51 4.42 32.20
N ASP A 75 -30.93 4.79 31.05
CA ASP A 75 -31.62 5.40 29.91
C ASP A 75 -32.46 4.42 29.07
N GLY A 76 -32.50 3.14 29.44
CA GLY A 76 -33.61 2.22 29.15
C GLY A 76 -33.98 1.96 27.68
N GLN A 77 -33.31 2.56 26.71
CA GLN A 77 -33.59 2.37 25.29
C GLN A 77 -32.58 1.40 24.70
N GLN A 78 -32.72 0.12 25.04
CA GLN A 78 -32.18 -0.92 24.18
C GLN A 78 -32.77 -0.69 22.77
N SER A 79 -31.89 -0.58 21.78
CA SER A 79 -32.29 -0.46 20.38
C SER A 79 -33.25 -1.61 20.03
N SER A 80 -34.40 -1.29 19.43
CA SER A 80 -35.32 -2.30 18.89
C SER A 80 -34.84 -2.89 17.55
N ALA A 81 -33.76 -2.34 16.98
CA ALA A 81 -33.16 -2.83 15.76
C ALA A 81 -32.45 -4.18 16.00
N PRO A 82 -32.52 -5.12 15.05
CA PRO A 82 -31.92 -6.44 15.19
C PRO A 82 -30.42 -6.33 15.49
N ALA A 83 -29.92 -7.15 16.43
CA ALA A 83 -28.50 -7.19 16.74
C ALA A 83 -27.72 -7.97 15.67
N ALA A 84 -26.51 -7.50 15.35
CA ALA A 84 -25.56 -8.28 14.57
C ALA A 84 -25.19 -9.55 15.35
N SER A 85 -25.42 -10.72 14.73
CA SER A 85 -25.09 -12.03 15.30
C SER A 85 -23.77 -12.59 14.76
N GLU A 86 -23.38 -12.20 13.54
CA GLU A 86 -22.12 -12.57 12.92
C GLU A 86 -21.09 -11.44 13.12
N ILE A 87 -20.24 -11.62 14.13
CA ILE A 87 -19.15 -10.70 14.47
C ILE A 87 -17.84 -11.48 14.49
N VAL A 88 -16.81 -10.93 13.84
CA VAL A 88 -15.45 -11.47 13.88
C VAL A 88 -14.48 -10.45 14.44
N GLN A 89 -13.64 -10.90 15.37
CA GLN A 89 -12.45 -10.17 15.77
C GLN A 89 -11.29 -10.57 14.85
N TYR A 90 -10.53 -9.59 14.38
CA TYR A 90 -9.37 -9.84 13.54
C TYR A 90 -8.17 -9.00 13.99
N SER A 91 -6.99 -9.59 13.95
CA SER A 91 -5.70 -8.90 14.13
C SER A 91 -4.88 -8.85 12.84
N LEU A 92 -5.37 -9.51 11.79
CA LEU A 92 -4.72 -9.59 10.50
C LEU A 92 -5.20 -8.41 9.64
N ASP A 93 -4.29 -7.50 9.36
CA ASP A 93 -4.47 -6.55 8.27
C ASP A 93 -3.90 -7.19 7.00
N ILE A 94 -4.71 -8.00 6.33
CA ILE A 94 -4.34 -8.69 5.07
C ILE A 94 -4.02 -7.68 3.96
N ASN A 95 -4.44 -6.42 4.13
CA ASN A 95 -4.17 -5.31 3.24
C ASN A 95 -3.12 -4.33 3.85
N GLU A 96 -2.38 -4.75 4.88
CA GLU A 96 -1.31 -3.95 5.46
C GLU A 96 -0.28 -3.61 4.39
N ASN A 97 0.00 -2.32 4.26
CA ASN A 97 1.05 -1.87 3.36
C ASN A 97 2.42 -2.07 4.00
N LYS A 98 3.17 -3.04 3.48
CA LYS A 98 4.52 -3.42 3.91
C LYS A 98 5.60 -2.98 2.91
N LEU A 99 5.26 -2.11 1.97
CA LEU A 99 6.22 -1.59 0.99
C LEU A 99 7.35 -0.87 1.72
N ARG A 100 8.59 -1.28 1.42
CA ARG A 100 9.83 -0.70 1.91
C ARG A 100 10.81 -0.61 0.76
N PHE A 101 11.73 0.35 0.83
CA PHE A 101 12.85 0.40 -0.09
C PHE A 101 14.07 -0.29 0.56
N ASP A 102 14.53 -1.39 -0.02
CA ASP A 102 15.67 -2.15 0.50
C ASP A 102 17.00 -1.61 -0.05
N PHE A 103 17.63 -0.73 0.73
CA PHE A 103 18.94 -0.12 0.42
C PHE A 103 20.13 -1.07 0.56
N ASP A 104 19.92 -2.26 1.14
CA ASP A 104 21.00 -3.24 1.37
C ASP A 104 21.04 -4.29 0.24
N SER A 105 19.93 -4.46 -0.49
CA SER A 105 19.85 -5.24 -1.73
C SER A 105 20.61 -4.59 -2.90
N GLU A 106 20.81 -5.36 -3.97
CA GLU A 106 21.49 -4.88 -5.18
C GLU A 106 20.77 -3.66 -5.79
N PRO A 107 21.49 -2.57 -6.10
CA PRO A 107 20.87 -1.31 -6.53
C PRO A 107 20.40 -1.36 -7.99
N ILE A 108 19.28 -0.70 -8.26
CA ILE A 108 18.77 -0.42 -9.61
C ILE A 108 19.09 1.02 -10.04
N TYR A 109 19.39 1.91 -9.09
CA TYR A 109 19.84 3.26 -9.36
C TYR A 109 21.36 3.33 -9.30
N ARG A 110 22.00 3.27 -10.47
CA ARG A 110 23.44 3.46 -10.62
C ARG A 110 23.75 4.69 -11.47
N CYS A 111 24.90 5.31 -11.19
CA CYS A 111 25.43 6.37 -12.02
C CYS A 111 25.88 5.76 -13.37
N THR A 112 25.30 6.21 -14.48
CA THR A 112 25.65 5.74 -15.83
C THR A 112 27.11 5.97 -16.22
N LEU A 113 27.77 6.96 -15.61
CA LEU A 113 29.17 7.29 -15.89
C LEU A 113 30.19 6.53 -15.03
N SER A 114 29.85 6.25 -13.77
CA SER A 114 30.82 5.66 -12.81
C SER A 114 30.42 4.28 -12.28
N GLY A 115 29.21 3.80 -12.56
CA GLY A 115 28.64 2.59 -11.98
C GLY A 115 28.40 2.66 -10.47
N ALA A 116 28.57 3.84 -9.85
CA ALA A 116 28.40 4.03 -8.42
C ALA A 116 26.96 3.73 -7.98
N ASP A 117 26.83 3.06 -6.84
CA ASP A 117 25.55 2.83 -6.16
C ASP A 117 24.99 4.17 -5.65
N LEU A 118 23.98 4.68 -6.33
CA LEU A 118 23.37 5.94 -5.96
C LEU A 118 22.35 5.77 -4.83
N GLU A 119 21.82 4.57 -4.58
CA GLU A 119 20.82 4.34 -3.52
C GLU A 119 21.42 4.55 -2.14
N LYS A 120 22.58 3.94 -1.89
CA LYS A 120 23.30 4.12 -0.62
C LYS A 120 23.83 5.53 -0.44
N ALA A 121 24.32 6.15 -1.52
CA ALA A 121 24.76 7.55 -1.49
C ALA A 121 23.59 8.50 -1.17
N SER A 122 22.42 8.25 -1.75
CA SER A 122 21.20 9.01 -1.48
C SER A 122 20.75 8.89 -0.02
N LEU A 123 20.77 7.66 0.53
CA LEU A 123 20.40 7.43 1.92
C LEU A 123 21.35 8.18 2.88
N ALA A 124 22.66 8.13 2.61
CA ALA A 124 23.65 8.81 3.44
C ALA A 124 23.49 10.34 3.43
N GLU A 125 23.19 10.95 2.27
CA GLU A 125 22.92 12.40 2.20
C GLU A 125 21.60 12.77 2.89
N LEU A 126 20.56 11.93 2.80
CA LEU A 126 19.31 12.15 3.55
C LEU A 126 19.55 12.07 5.07
N GLU A 127 20.28 11.05 5.56
CA GLU A 127 20.63 10.89 6.97
C GLU A 127 21.35 12.13 7.53
N LYS A 128 22.28 12.69 6.75
CA LYS A 128 23.03 13.90 7.11
C LYS A 128 22.13 15.14 7.21
N HIS A 129 21.15 15.28 6.33
CA HIS A 129 20.24 16.43 6.29
C HIS A 129 18.95 16.26 7.09
N LEU A 130 18.72 15.08 7.70
CA LEU A 130 17.49 14.77 8.42
C LEU A 130 17.11 15.79 9.50
N PRO A 131 18.03 16.34 10.33
CA PRO A 131 17.64 17.32 11.34
C PRO A 131 16.97 18.56 10.76
N ASP A 132 17.50 19.09 9.65
CA ASP A 132 16.97 20.28 8.99
C ASP A 132 15.67 19.98 8.23
N VAL A 133 15.60 18.82 7.56
CA VAL A 133 14.40 18.32 6.88
C VAL A 133 13.26 18.12 7.89
N SER A 134 13.57 17.55 9.06
CA SER A 134 12.63 17.33 10.17
C SER A 134 12.10 18.66 10.72
N GLN A 135 12.98 19.65 10.92
CA GLN A 135 12.57 20.97 11.37
C GLN A 135 11.64 21.65 10.35
N ALA A 136 11.96 21.59 9.05
CA ALA A 136 11.11 22.13 7.99
C ALA A 136 9.74 21.44 7.96
N PHE A 137 9.72 20.12 8.04
CA PHE A 137 8.49 19.32 8.11
C PHE A 137 7.60 19.70 9.29
N TYR A 138 8.13 19.72 10.52
CA TYR A 138 7.31 20.04 11.69
C TYR A 138 6.80 21.48 11.66
N THR A 139 7.59 22.41 11.11
CA THR A 139 7.14 23.79 10.91
C THR A 139 5.94 23.85 9.95
N ALA A 140 6.03 23.18 8.80
CA ALA A 140 4.93 23.12 7.84
C ALA A 140 3.71 22.37 8.40
N ARG A 141 3.91 21.22 9.05
CA ARG A 141 2.83 20.45 9.67
C ARG A 141 2.07 21.29 10.70
N ASN A 142 2.76 22.04 11.57
CA ASN A 142 2.10 22.91 12.55
C ASN A 142 1.28 24.01 11.86
N TYR A 143 1.81 24.59 10.77
CA TYR A 143 1.07 25.56 9.96
C TYR A 143 -0.16 24.93 9.29
N MET A 144 -0.03 23.72 8.73
CA MET A 144 -1.12 22.95 8.11
C MET A 144 -2.19 22.52 9.12
N LEU A 145 -1.84 22.29 10.38
CA LEU A 145 -2.82 22.01 11.44
C LEU A 145 -3.54 23.28 11.91
N ALA A 146 -2.84 24.42 11.92
CA ALA A 146 -3.41 25.70 12.33
C ALA A 146 -4.25 26.36 11.23
N SER A 147 -4.02 25.99 9.97
CA SER A 147 -4.65 26.59 8.78
C SER A 147 -5.47 25.52 8.05
N ASN A 148 -6.53 25.91 7.34
CA ASN A 148 -7.31 24.96 6.55
C ASN A 148 -6.62 24.62 5.21
N VAL A 149 -5.43 24.01 5.27
CA VAL A 149 -4.63 23.64 4.10
C VAL A 149 -5.23 22.38 3.45
N PRO A 150 -5.23 22.26 2.11
CA PRO A 150 -5.69 21.06 1.42
C PRO A 150 -4.99 19.78 1.87
N ASP A 151 -5.70 18.66 1.78
CA ASP A 151 -5.14 17.33 2.06
C ASP A 151 -3.97 17.02 1.13
N CYS A 152 -2.85 16.60 1.73
CA CYS A 152 -1.64 16.19 1.03
C CYS A 152 -1.43 14.67 1.19
N GLU A 153 -1.29 13.94 0.07
CA GLU A 153 -1.14 12.47 0.12
C GLU A 153 0.24 12.04 0.64
N HIS A 154 1.28 12.79 0.27
CA HIS A 154 2.67 12.47 0.55
C HIS A 154 3.47 13.74 0.91
N ALA A 155 4.53 13.54 1.68
CA ALA A 155 5.65 14.47 1.76
C ALA A 155 6.80 13.97 0.87
N VAL A 156 7.42 14.87 0.12
CA VAL A 156 8.44 14.58 -0.90
C VAL A 156 9.70 15.38 -0.60
N ILE A 157 10.86 14.73 -0.61
CA ILE A 157 12.15 15.29 -0.21
C ILE A 157 13.16 15.01 -1.35
N PRO A 158 13.35 15.95 -2.29
CA PRO A 158 14.46 15.88 -3.23
C PRO A 158 15.79 16.22 -2.51
N VAL A 159 16.75 15.31 -2.60
CA VAL A 159 18.07 15.40 -1.97
C VAL A 159 19.14 15.46 -3.06
N PRO A 160 20.04 16.47 -3.05
CA PRO A 160 21.19 16.48 -3.95
C PRO A 160 22.22 15.42 -3.50
N VAL A 161 22.71 14.61 -4.44
CA VAL A 161 23.60 13.48 -4.18
C VAL A 161 24.89 13.64 -4.99
N PRO A 162 25.99 14.08 -4.36
CA PRO A 162 27.30 14.17 -5.03
C PRO A 162 27.79 12.79 -5.47
N CYS A 163 28.34 12.69 -6.68
CA CYS A 163 28.87 11.45 -7.21
C CYS A 163 30.37 11.54 -7.54
N LYS A 164 31.03 10.38 -7.49
CA LYS A 164 32.46 10.24 -7.82
C LYS A 164 32.79 10.60 -9.26
N CYS A 165 31.79 10.61 -10.16
CA CYS A 165 31.96 11.09 -11.54
C CYS A 165 32.06 12.63 -11.65
N GLY A 166 31.89 13.36 -10.54
CA GLY A 166 31.89 14.83 -10.51
C GLY A 166 30.53 15.46 -10.78
N SER A 167 29.51 14.68 -11.15
CA SER A 167 28.13 15.14 -11.27
C SER A 167 27.39 15.10 -9.94
N THR A 168 26.38 15.94 -9.79
CA THR A 168 25.42 15.87 -8.68
C THR A 168 24.09 15.33 -9.20
N HIS A 169 23.64 14.22 -8.62
CA HIS A 169 22.33 13.63 -8.90
C HIS A 169 21.27 14.22 -7.98
N LYS A 170 20.00 13.97 -8.27
CA LYS A 170 18.88 14.31 -7.38
C LYS A 170 18.11 13.05 -7.04
N ALA A 171 18.08 12.69 -5.77
CA ALA A 171 17.32 11.56 -5.26
C ALA A 171 16.00 12.04 -4.67
N THR A 172 14.88 11.44 -5.07
CA THR A 172 13.55 11.84 -4.61
C THR A 172 13.04 10.83 -3.60
N PHE A 173 13.10 11.20 -2.31
CA PHE A 173 12.50 10.44 -1.22
C PHE A 173 11.07 10.88 -0.97
N TYR A 174 10.25 9.99 -0.39
CA TYR A 174 8.92 10.36 0.06
C TYR A 174 8.38 9.44 1.14
N PHE A 175 7.34 9.91 1.83
CA PHE A 175 6.54 9.10 2.75
C PHE A 175 5.06 9.56 2.75
N PRO A 176 4.11 8.66 3.08
CA PRO A 176 2.70 9.02 3.21
C PRO A 176 2.49 10.07 4.31
N LEU A 177 1.66 11.08 4.05
CA LEU A 177 1.39 12.16 5.01
C LEU A 177 -0.03 12.01 5.58
N ARG A 178 -0.13 11.84 6.91
CA ARG A 178 -1.37 11.98 7.69
C ARG A 178 -1.15 13.05 8.76
N LEU A 179 -1.79 14.21 8.60
CA LEU A 179 -1.51 15.42 9.39
C LEU A 179 -1.50 15.21 10.92
N ASN A 180 -2.40 14.37 11.43
CA ASN A 180 -2.55 14.12 12.87
C ASN A 180 -1.60 13.04 13.41
N ASP A 181 -1.17 12.08 12.58
CA ASP A 181 -0.56 10.82 13.03
C ASP A 181 0.80 10.49 12.42
N THR A 182 1.35 11.36 11.56
CA THR A 182 2.64 11.10 10.90
C THR A 182 3.78 11.88 11.58
N PRO A 183 4.59 11.22 12.44
CA PRO A 183 5.90 11.77 12.79
C PRO A 183 6.83 11.75 11.57
N MET A 184 7.90 12.54 11.60
CA MET A 184 8.99 12.39 10.63
C MET A 184 9.55 10.97 10.73
N PRO A 185 9.49 10.14 9.67
CA PRO A 185 10.05 8.80 9.70
C PRO A 185 11.58 8.82 9.68
N GLU A 186 12.18 7.73 10.14
CA GLU A 186 13.63 7.51 9.96
C GLU A 186 13.96 7.41 8.46
N PRO A 187 15.17 7.80 8.01
CA PRO A 187 15.55 7.80 6.60
C PRO A 187 15.31 6.45 5.90
N ARG A 188 15.63 5.34 6.57
CA ARG A 188 15.42 3.98 6.06
C ARG A 188 13.95 3.55 5.98
N GLN A 189 13.05 4.28 6.61
CA GLN A 189 11.60 4.06 6.52
C GLN A 189 10.97 4.86 5.37
N MET A 190 11.70 5.82 4.80
CA MET A 190 11.26 6.56 3.62
C MET A 190 11.45 5.73 2.35
N LEU A 191 10.60 5.96 1.36
CA LEU A 191 10.68 5.32 0.05
C LEU A 191 11.52 6.18 -0.90
N LEU A 192 12.42 5.56 -1.66
CA LEU A 192 13.17 6.21 -2.73
C LEU A 192 12.41 5.99 -4.06
N ALA A 193 11.88 7.07 -4.63
CA ALA A 193 11.08 7.00 -5.86
C ALA A 193 11.91 7.13 -7.13
N ASP A 194 12.98 7.94 -7.11
CA ASP A 194 13.82 8.18 -8.27
C ASP A 194 15.22 8.64 -7.88
N VAL A 195 16.18 8.44 -8.79
CA VAL A 195 17.47 9.13 -8.77
C VAL A 195 17.82 9.62 -10.18
N GLU A 196 17.80 10.94 -10.38
CA GLU A 196 18.12 11.56 -11.66
C GLU A 196 19.55 11.20 -12.11
N GLY A 197 19.72 10.88 -13.40
CA GLY A 197 21.01 10.49 -13.98
C GLY A 197 21.36 9.00 -13.80
N SER A 198 20.39 8.19 -13.35
CA SER A 198 20.39 6.74 -13.53
C SER A 198 19.61 6.34 -14.79
N SER A 199 19.89 5.16 -15.35
CA SER A 199 19.22 4.63 -16.53
C SER A 199 18.60 3.26 -16.20
N LEU A 200 17.30 3.25 -15.85
CA LEU A 200 16.61 2.02 -15.45
C LEU A 200 16.46 1.03 -16.62
N ASP A 201 16.33 1.51 -17.85
CA ASP A 201 16.26 0.64 -19.04
C ASP A 201 17.58 -0.06 -19.32
N GLU A 202 18.72 0.60 -19.07
CA GLU A 202 20.05 -0.04 -19.11
C GLU A 202 20.23 -1.03 -17.95
N GLU A 203 19.93 -0.63 -16.72
CA GLU A 203 20.16 -1.44 -15.50
C GLU A 203 19.23 -2.66 -15.40
N LEU A 204 18.01 -2.59 -15.96
CA LEU A 204 16.99 -3.63 -15.83
C LEU A 204 16.72 -4.41 -17.13
N THR A 205 17.59 -4.27 -18.13
CA THR A 205 17.54 -5.07 -19.37
C THR A 205 18.74 -6.02 -19.45
N GLY A 206 18.47 -7.32 -19.51
CA GLY A 206 19.52 -8.34 -19.52
C GLY A 206 19.11 -9.64 -18.82
N ILE A 207 20.12 -10.38 -18.36
CA ILE A 207 19.96 -11.67 -17.67
C ILE A 207 20.28 -11.49 -16.19
N PHE A 208 19.31 -11.75 -15.33
CA PHE A 208 19.42 -11.53 -13.89
C PHE A 208 18.90 -12.70 -13.08
N SER A 209 19.31 -12.79 -11.81
CA SER A 209 18.69 -13.73 -10.89
C SER A 209 17.23 -13.34 -10.62
N LYS A 210 16.37 -14.34 -10.37
CA LYS A 210 15.00 -14.08 -9.86
C LYS A 210 15.01 -13.19 -8.62
N THR A 211 15.94 -13.43 -7.69
CA THR A 211 16.06 -12.61 -6.47
C THR A 211 16.29 -11.14 -6.79
N PHE A 212 17.20 -10.82 -7.72
CA PHE A 212 17.42 -9.45 -8.17
C PHE A 212 16.15 -8.84 -8.76
N LEU A 213 15.49 -9.55 -9.70
CA LEU A 213 14.30 -9.03 -10.37
C LEU A 213 13.12 -8.79 -9.42
N MET A 214 12.97 -9.60 -8.37
CA MET A 214 11.97 -9.36 -7.34
C MET A 214 12.32 -8.15 -6.46
N GLY A 215 13.61 -7.96 -6.12
CA GLY A 215 14.08 -6.75 -5.45
C GLY A 215 13.89 -5.49 -6.30
N ALA A 216 14.18 -5.58 -7.60
CA ALA A 216 13.93 -4.51 -8.56
C ALA A 216 12.43 -4.19 -8.67
N LEU A 217 11.56 -5.20 -8.69
CA LEU A 217 10.11 -5.01 -8.70
C LEU A 217 9.61 -4.27 -7.44
N GLU A 218 10.15 -4.58 -6.25
CA GLU A 218 9.83 -3.85 -5.02
C GLU A 218 10.24 -2.37 -5.12
N LYS A 219 11.47 -2.10 -5.59
CA LYS A 219 11.98 -0.74 -5.78
C LYS A 219 11.19 0.03 -6.86
N LEU A 220 10.83 -0.62 -7.96
CA LEU A 220 9.93 -0.06 -8.96
C LEU A 220 8.54 0.19 -8.41
N THR A 221 8.03 -0.66 -7.51
CA THR A 221 6.73 -0.43 -6.86
C THR A 221 6.76 0.82 -5.97
N ALA A 222 7.87 1.07 -5.26
CA ALA A 222 8.10 2.31 -4.53
C ALA A 222 8.09 3.54 -5.46
N ARG A 223 8.74 3.46 -6.63
CA ARG A 223 8.65 4.48 -7.67
C ARG A 223 7.23 4.69 -8.18
N TRP A 224 6.59 3.61 -8.62
CA TRP A 224 5.29 3.63 -9.28
C TRP A 224 4.18 4.14 -8.37
N ARG A 225 4.26 3.87 -7.06
CA ARG A 225 3.30 4.41 -6.10
C ARG A 225 3.30 5.94 -6.04
N LEU A 226 4.47 6.57 -6.24
CA LEU A 226 4.55 8.02 -6.29
C LEU A 226 4.26 8.55 -7.71
N LYS A 227 4.65 7.83 -8.76
CA LYS A 227 4.58 8.32 -10.16
C LYS A 227 3.27 8.04 -10.89
N PHE A 228 2.63 6.91 -10.63
CA PHE A 228 1.53 6.39 -11.43
C PHE A 228 0.24 6.22 -10.63
N ASP A 229 -0.89 6.40 -11.31
CA ASP A 229 -2.21 6.24 -10.69
C ASP A 229 -2.60 4.77 -10.52
N GLN A 230 -2.07 3.91 -11.40
CA GLN A 230 -2.40 2.49 -11.44
C GLN A 230 -1.15 1.65 -11.69
N ILE A 231 -1.17 0.43 -11.15
CA ILE A 231 -0.13 -0.59 -11.34
C ILE A 231 -0.80 -1.84 -11.90
N VAL A 232 -0.20 -2.48 -12.90
CA VAL A 232 -0.65 -3.78 -13.43
C VAL A 232 0.41 -4.82 -13.19
N ILE A 233 0.02 -5.92 -12.55
CA ILE A 233 0.90 -7.06 -12.26
C ILE A 233 0.29 -8.29 -12.92
N ALA A 234 0.89 -8.78 -14.00
CA ALA A 234 0.45 -9.97 -14.70
C ALA A 234 1.51 -11.07 -14.63
N SER A 235 1.21 -12.17 -13.95
CA SER A 235 2.06 -13.36 -13.90
C SER A 235 1.21 -14.64 -13.81
N PRO A 236 1.48 -15.66 -14.67
CA PRO A 236 0.71 -16.89 -14.68
C PRO A 236 0.94 -17.74 -13.43
N PHE A 237 2.11 -17.61 -12.80
CA PHE A 237 2.51 -18.40 -11.66
C PHE A 237 3.04 -17.51 -10.53
N ILE A 238 2.57 -17.81 -9.33
CA ILE A 238 3.04 -17.24 -8.07
C ILE A 238 3.67 -18.38 -7.29
N ALA A 239 4.93 -18.22 -6.86
CA ALA A 239 5.74 -19.29 -6.27
C ALA A 239 6.10 -20.44 -7.24
N HIS A 240 6.97 -21.35 -6.78
CA HIS A 240 7.33 -22.58 -7.50
C HIS A 240 6.46 -23.76 -7.06
N GLN A 241 6.20 -24.69 -7.98
CA GLN A 241 5.33 -25.84 -7.74
C GLN A 241 5.82 -26.76 -6.59
N TYR A 242 7.13 -26.80 -6.37
CA TYR A 242 7.78 -27.61 -5.33
C TYR A 242 7.87 -26.91 -3.97
N MET A 243 7.38 -25.66 -3.84
CA MET A 243 7.37 -24.96 -2.55
C MET A 243 6.27 -25.52 -1.64
N SER A 244 6.57 -25.61 -0.35
CA SER A 244 5.56 -25.88 0.68
C SER A 244 4.45 -24.83 0.64
N LYS A 245 3.23 -25.20 1.03
CA LYS A 245 2.10 -24.27 1.05
C LYS A 245 2.34 -23.06 1.96
N ALA A 246 3.02 -23.24 3.10
CA ALA A 246 3.47 -22.14 3.95
C ALA A 246 4.39 -21.16 3.21
N ASN A 247 5.39 -21.65 2.47
CA ASN A 247 6.27 -20.77 1.69
C ASN A 247 5.54 -20.11 0.51
N LYS A 248 4.58 -20.80 -0.12
CA LYS A 248 3.71 -20.19 -1.15
C LYS A 248 2.89 -19.05 -0.55
N LEU A 249 2.31 -19.24 0.64
CA LEU A 249 1.57 -18.20 1.35
C LEU A 249 2.47 -17.01 1.67
N GLY A 250 3.70 -17.23 2.13
CA GLY A 250 4.66 -16.14 2.37
C GLY A 250 4.98 -15.32 1.11
N VAL A 251 5.05 -15.95 -0.07
CA VAL A 251 5.19 -15.21 -1.35
C VAL A 251 3.96 -14.35 -1.62
N TRP A 252 2.76 -14.87 -1.38
CA TRP A 252 1.53 -14.10 -1.51
C TRP A 252 1.47 -12.94 -0.52
N GLU A 253 1.73 -13.16 0.77
CA GLU A 253 1.75 -12.11 1.79
C GLU A 253 2.75 -11.01 1.47
N TRP A 254 3.92 -11.37 0.96
CA TRP A 254 4.90 -10.42 0.46
C TRP A 254 4.34 -9.58 -0.70
N LEU A 255 3.83 -10.21 -1.77
CA LEU A 255 3.27 -9.50 -2.92
C LEU A 255 2.11 -8.58 -2.53
N LEU A 256 1.18 -9.10 -1.73
CA LEU A 256 0.00 -8.35 -1.32
C LEU A 256 0.34 -7.20 -0.37
N GLY A 257 1.43 -7.33 0.40
CA GLY A 257 1.92 -6.26 1.26
C GLY A 257 2.61 -5.12 0.52
N ILE A 258 3.26 -5.37 -0.63
CA ILE A 258 4.00 -4.31 -1.34
C ILE A 258 3.12 -3.47 -2.28
N PHE A 259 1.97 -3.99 -2.72
CA PHE A 259 1.06 -3.33 -3.66
C PHE A 259 -0.08 -2.60 -2.94
N ASP A 260 -0.50 -1.42 -3.45
CA ASP A 260 -1.72 -0.76 -2.94
C ASP A 260 -2.95 -1.45 -3.57
N PRO A 261 -3.83 -2.09 -2.78
CA PRO A 261 -5.02 -2.78 -3.30
C PRO A 261 -5.96 -1.91 -4.11
N ARG A 262 -5.93 -0.61 -3.88
CA ARG A 262 -6.83 0.33 -4.54
C ARG A 262 -6.30 0.83 -5.88
N ARG A 263 -5.02 0.58 -6.18
CA ARG A 263 -4.34 1.04 -7.40
C ARG A 263 -3.78 -0.10 -8.24
N THR A 264 -3.69 -1.31 -7.69
CA THR A 264 -3.08 -2.44 -8.38
C THR A 264 -4.13 -3.38 -8.98
N LEU A 265 -4.06 -3.58 -10.29
CA LEU A 265 -4.72 -4.68 -10.98
C LEU A 265 -3.78 -5.89 -11.05
N PHE A 266 -4.19 -6.99 -10.44
CA PHE A 266 -3.42 -8.24 -10.45
C PHE A 266 -4.06 -9.28 -11.37
N ILE A 267 -3.28 -9.87 -12.26
CA ILE A 267 -3.73 -10.82 -13.27
C ILE A 267 -2.95 -12.11 -13.08
N THR A 268 -3.65 -13.19 -12.75
CA THR A 268 -3.06 -14.51 -12.55
C THR A 268 -3.97 -15.63 -13.06
N ARG A 269 -3.43 -16.85 -13.19
CA ARG A 269 -4.22 -18.02 -13.56
C ARG A 269 -5.12 -18.43 -12.40
N SER A 270 -6.31 -18.97 -12.70
CA SER A 270 -7.18 -19.45 -11.62
C SER A 270 -6.59 -20.63 -10.86
N SER A 271 -5.63 -21.37 -11.44
CA SER A 271 -4.88 -22.41 -10.72
C SER A 271 -4.02 -21.82 -9.60
N SER A 272 -3.21 -20.78 -9.89
CA SER A 272 -2.42 -20.09 -8.87
C SER A 272 -3.29 -19.43 -7.80
N TYR A 273 -4.47 -18.93 -8.19
CA TYR A 273 -5.45 -18.44 -7.22
C TYR A 273 -6.06 -19.55 -6.35
N LYS A 274 -6.36 -20.73 -6.91
CA LYS A 274 -6.81 -21.89 -6.11
C LYS A 274 -5.73 -22.35 -5.14
N ASP A 275 -4.47 -22.37 -5.58
CA ASP A 275 -3.31 -22.67 -4.74
C ASP A 275 -3.21 -21.73 -3.54
N TYR A 276 -3.44 -20.42 -3.75
CA TYR A 276 -3.53 -19.43 -2.67
C TYR A 276 -4.65 -19.75 -1.67
N LYS A 277 -5.88 -19.98 -2.14
CA LYS A 277 -7.00 -20.34 -1.27
C LYS A 277 -6.71 -21.59 -0.45
N SER A 278 -6.11 -22.61 -1.06
CA SER A 278 -5.72 -23.84 -0.37
C SER A 278 -4.62 -23.61 0.67
N ALA A 279 -3.64 -22.75 0.38
CA ALA A 279 -2.58 -22.42 1.32
C ALA A 279 -3.10 -21.61 2.52
N LEU A 280 -4.00 -20.64 2.28
CA LEU A 280 -4.71 -19.91 3.34
C LEU A 280 -5.52 -20.84 4.24
N LEU A 281 -6.28 -21.78 3.66
CA LEU A 281 -7.12 -22.67 4.43
C LEU A 281 -6.29 -23.55 5.38
N GLU A 282 -5.12 -24.00 4.94
CA GLU A 282 -4.20 -24.76 5.79
C GLU A 282 -3.55 -23.92 6.90
N SER A 283 -3.37 -22.61 6.68
CA SER A 283 -2.94 -21.70 7.74
C SER A 283 -4.07 -21.33 8.71
N GLY A 284 -5.25 -21.95 8.58
CA GLY A 284 -6.43 -21.70 9.41
C GLY A 284 -7.29 -20.53 8.95
N LEU A 285 -7.01 -19.93 7.78
CA LEU A 285 -7.76 -18.80 7.24
C LEU A 285 -8.64 -19.24 6.06
N ASN A 286 -9.95 -19.27 6.27
CA ASN A 286 -10.89 -19.57 5.18
C ASN A 286 -11.11 -18.32 4.31
N HIS A 287 -10.63 -18.35 3.06
CA HIS A 287 -10.80 -17.24 2.11
C HIS A 287 -12.26 -16.81 1.92
N ASP A 288 -13.20 -17.74 1.81
CA ASP A 288 -14.60 -17.39 1.54
C ASP A 288 -15.27 -16.76 2.78
N MET A 289 -14.79 -17.15 3.98
CA MET A 289 -15.14 -16.44 5.22
C MET A 289 -14.57 -15.02 5.20
N LEU A 290 -13.30 -14.84 4.84
CA LEU A 290 -12.69 -13.51 4.72
C LEU A 290 -13.46 -12.60 3.76
N VAL A 291 -13.83 -13.11 2.57
CA VAL A 291 -14.67 -12.38 1.59
C VAL A 291 -15.99 -11.95 2.19
N SER A 292 -16.66 -12.85 2.93
CA SER A 292 -17.96 -12.52 3.52
C SER A 292 -17.87 -11.38 4.55
N PHE A 293 -16.70 -11.16 5.14
CA PHE A 293 -16.44 -10.07 6.09
C PHE A 293 -15.70 -8.88 5.46
N GLY A 294 -15.42 -8.88 4.15
CA GLY A 294 -14.63 -7.82 3.50
C GLY A 294 -13.17 -7.76 3.96
N LEU A 295 -12.65 -8.88 4.46
CA LEU A 295 -11.29 -9.02 5.02
C LEU A 295 -10.33 -9.71 4.04
N GLU A 296 -10.78 -10.06 2.84
CA GLU A 296 -9.93 -10.62 1.81
C GLU A 296 -8.93 -9.59 1.28
N SER A 297 -7.89 -10.10 0.60
CA SER A 297 -7.02 -9.22 -0.15
C SER A 297 -7.76 -8.64 -1.35
N GLN A 298 -7.91 -7.31 -1.37
CA GLN A 298 -8.64 -6.60 -2.41
C GLN A 298 -7.96 -6.71 -3.78
N ILE A 299 -6.62 -6.84 -3.82
CA ILE A 299 -5.84 -7.12 -5.04
C ILE A 299 -6.31 -8.42 -5.70
N VAL A 300 -6.59 -9.42 -4.87
CA VAL A 300 -7.00 -10.76 -5.32
C VAL A 300 -8.49 -10.79 -5.67
N GLY A 301 -9.31 -10.06 -4.92
CA GLY A 301 -10.75 -9.88 -5.19
C GLY A 301 -11.02 -9.16 -6.51
N ALA A 302 -10.24 -8.14 -6.85
CA ALA A 302 -10.35 -7.36 -8.09
C ALA A 302 -9.61 -7.98 -9.29
N GLY A 303 -8.85 -9.07 -9.07
CA GLY A 303 -7.95 -9.61 -10.08
C GLY A 303 -8.65 -10.28 -11.26
N THR A 304 -8.11 -10.08 -12.47
CA THR A 304 -8.61 -10.76 -13.67
C THR A 304 -8.05 -12.18 -13.74
N LYS A 305 -8.94 -13.17 -13.92
CA LYS A 305 -8.58 -14.57 -14.06
C LYS A 305 -8.55 -14.95 -15.54
N LYS A 306 -7.36 -15.22 -16.07
CA LYS A 306 -7.17 -15.73 -17.44
C LYS A 306 -6.37 -17.03 -17.40
N GLN A 307 -6.83 -18.05 -18.11
CA GLN A 307 -6.13 -19.35 -18.15
C GLN A 307 -5.03 -19.36 -19.22
N ASP A 308 -5.34 -18.81 -20.39
CA ASP A 308 -4.46 -18.88 -21.56
C ASP A 308 -3.54 -17.66 -21.65
N PHE A 309 -2.68 -17.50 -20.65
CA PHE A 309 -1.57 -16.57 -20.74
C PHE A 309 -0.33 -17.08 -20.02
N HIS A 310 0.84 -16.70 -20.52
CA HIS A 310 2.14 -16.99 -19.90
C HIS A 310 3.01 -15.72 -19.76
N ALA A 311 2.43 -14.55 -20.04
CA ALA A 311 3.11 -13.27 -19.94
C ALA A 311 3.49 -12.96 -18.50
N LYS A 312 4.70 -12.45 -18.29
CA LYS A 312 5.16 -11.91 -17.01
C LYS A 312 5.53 -10.46 -17.27
N VAL A 313 4.61 -9.59 -16.88
CA VAL A 313 4.71 -8.16 -17.17
C VAL A 313 4.18 -7.38 -15.98
N TYR A 314 4.93 -6.34 -15.62
CA TYR A 314 4.71 -5.49 -14.47
C TYR A 314 4.78 -4.05 -14.96
N ILE A 315 3.73 -3.27 -14.73
CA ILE A 315 3.52 -2.00 -15.41
C ILE A 315 3.11 -0.92 -14.41
N GLY A 316 3.82 0.20 -14.41
CA GLY A 316 3.32 1.47 -13.88
C GLY A 316 2.57 2.22 -14.98
N LEU A 317 1.28 2.52 -14.78
CA LEU A 317 0.40 3.13 -15.77
C LEU A 317 0.18 4.63 -15.50
N GLY A 318 0.63 5.46 -16.43
CA GLY A 318 0.33 6.89 -16.54
C GLY A 318 0.22 7.28 -18.01
N ASP A 319 0.39 8.56 -18.35
CA ASP A 319 0.43 9.00 -19.75
C ASP A 319 1.58 8.32 -20.52
N THR A 320 2.76 8.32 -19.89
CA THR A 320 3.87 7.41 -20.20
C THR A 320 3.85 6.27 -19.20
N CYS A 321 4.03 5.04 -19.66
CA CYS A 321 4.05 3.85 -18.83
C CYS A 321 5.48 3.32 -18.69
N GLU A 322 5.77 2.75 -17.53
CA GLU A 322 7.01 1.98 -17.28
C GLU A 322 6.68 0.49 -17.27
N ILE A 323 7.44 -0.31 -18.01
CA ILE A 323 7.14 -1.73 -18.26
C ILE A 323 8.37 -2.55 -17.91
N LEU A 324 8.29 -3.37 -16.86
CA LEU A 324 9.22 -4.48 -16.62
C LEU A 324 8.58 -5.77 -17.16
N SER A 325 9.26 -6.45 -18.08
CA SER A 325 8.77 -7.70 -18.65
C SER A 325 9.89 -8.72 -18.82
N GLY A 326 9.55 -10.01 -18.84
CA GLY A 326 10.58 -11.04 -18.96
C GLY A 326 10.09 -12.46 -18.73
N SER A 327 11.02 -13.33 -18.33
CA SER A 327 10.75 -14.75 -18.04
C SER A 327 10.57 -15.06 -16.55
N ALA A 328 10.85 -14.10 -15.66
CA ALA A 328 10.74 -14.27 -14.21
C ALA A 328 9.27 -14.27 -13.70
N ASN A 329 8.84 -15.40 -13.13
CA ASN A 329 7.63 -15.47 -12.31
C ASN A 329 7.85 -14.79 -10.95
N LEU A 330 6.77 -14.51 -10.24
CA LEU A 330 6.77 -13.85 -8.93
C LEU A 330 7.22 -14.78 -7.80
N VAL A 331 8.54 -14.91 -7.64
CA VAL A 331 9.20 -15.67 -6.57
C VAL A 331 10.71 -15.40 -6.58
N ARG A 332 11.33 -15.29 -5.40
CA ARG A 332 12.79 -15.13 -5.26
C ARG A 332 13.51 -16.45 -5.55
N GLY A 333 14.73 -16.39 -6.08
CA GLY A 333 15.51 -17.59 -6.41
C GLY A 333 16.79 -17.31 -7.18
N LYS A 334 17.64 -18.34 -7.29
CA LYS A 334 18.96 -18.24 -7.94
C LYS A 334 18.95 -18.40 -9.46
N SER A 335 17.84 -18.89 -10.03
CA SER A 335 17.75 -19.10 -11.47
C SER A 335 17.86 -17.77 -12.21
N LEU A 336 18.55 -17.80 -13.34
CA LEU A 336 18.70 -16.66 -14.23
C LEU A 336 17.50 -16.52 -15.16
N GLU A 337 17.06 -15.29 -15.38
CA GLU A 337 15.87 -14.93 -16.14
C GLU A 337 16.20 -13.74 -17.03
N ASN A 338 15.63 -13.72 -18.24
CA ASN A 338 15.72 -12.57 -19.11
C ASN A 338 14.70 -11.52 -18.66
N ALA A 339 15.12 -10.25 -18.61
CA ALA A 339 14.26 -9.11 -18.34
C ALA A 339 14.54 -7.98 -19.31
N THR A 340 13.54 -7.13 -19.50
CA THR A 340 13.63 -5.88 -20.24
C THR A 340 12.78 -4.85 -19.52
N PHE A 341 13.34 -3.66 -19.34
CA PHE A 341 12.61 -2.50 -18.85
C PHE A 341 12.51 -1.46 -19.97
N GLY A 342 11.35 -0.83 -20.09
CA GLY A 342 11.16 0.18 -21.11
C GLY A 342 9.92 1.02 -20.92
N PHE A 343 9.75 1.97 -21.83
CA PHE A 343 8.69 2.97 -21.78
C PHE A 343 7.75 2.85 -22.97
N ALA A 344 6.47 3.12 -22.75
CA ALA A 344 5.49 3.20 -23.83
C ALA A 344 4.36 4.15 -23.49
N GLU A 345 3.72 4.73 -24.50
CA GLU A 345 2.48 5.48 -24.32
C GLU A 345 1.35 4.58 -23.79
N ARG A 346 0.47 5.15 -22.96
CA ARG A 346 -0.68 4.43 -22.38
C ARG A 346 -1.50 3.65 -23.39
N LYS A 347 -1.87 4.30 -24.51
CA LYS A 347 -2.66 3.69 -25.58
C LYS A 347 -2.00 2.43 -26.14
N ARG A 348 -0.67 2.45 -26.30
CA ARG A 348 0.10 1.30 -26.78
C ARG A 348 0.09 0.19 -25.74
N VAL A 349 0.18 0.52 -24.45
CA VAL A 349 0.09 -0.47 -23.37
C VAL A 349 -1.27 -1.15 -23.32
N GLU A 350 -2.34 -0.37 -23.37
CA GLU A 350 -3.72 -0.87 -23.39
C GLU A 350 -3.92 -1.85 -24.55
N THR A 351 -3.58 -1.44 -25.78
CA THR A 351 -3.77 -2.28 -26.98
C THR A 351 -2.85 -3.51 -27.04
N ARG A 352 -1.62 -3.45 -26.52
CA ARG A 352 -0.63 -4.52 -26.69
C ARG A 352 -0.50 -5.46 -25.49
N TYR A 353 -0.90 -5.02 -24.31
CA TYR A 353 -0.78 -5.80 -23.08
C TYR A 353 -2.14 -6.08 -22.45
N LEU A 354 -2.99 -5.06 -22.27
CA LEU A 354 -4.22 -5.22 -21.50
C LEU A 354 -5.34 -5.88 -22.31
N ASP A 355 -5.58 -5.43 -23.54
CA ASP A 355 -6.61 -6.00 -24.42
C ASP A 355 -6.36 -7.50 -24.68
N PRO A 356 -5.13 -7.97 -25.01
CA PRO A 356 -4.87 -9.39 -25.16
C PRO A 356 -5.05 -10.19 -23.87
N LEU A 357 -4.86 -9.57 -22.70
CA LEU A 357 -5.13 -10.17 -21.40
C LEU A 357 -6.61 -10.14 -21.01
N GLY A 358 -7.47 -9.47 -21.78
CA GLY A 358 -8.88 -9.25 -21.43
C GLY A 358 -9.03 -8.46 -20.13
N ALA A 359 -8.04 -7.63 -19.81
CA ALA A 359 -7.97 -6.89 -18.57
C ALA A 359 -8.75 -5.58 -18.72
N THR A 360 -9.74 -5.37 -17.85
CA THR A 360 -10.39 -4.06 -17.72
C THR A 360 -9.76 -3.35 -16.54
N LEU A 361 -9.20 -2.16 -16.77
CA LEU A 361 -8.66 -1.35 -15.69
C LEU A 361 -9.82 -0.85 -14.81
N PRO A 362 -9.71 -0.96 -13.48
CA PRO A 362 -10.65 -0.26 -12.61
C PRO A 362 -10.52 1.26 -12.84
N GLN A 363 -11.55 2.02 -12.49
CA GLN A 363 -11.43 3.47 -12.48
C GLN A 363 -10.29 3.87 -11.53
N ALA A 364 -9.36 4.69 -12.02
CA ALA A 364 -8.28 5.20 -11.19
C ALA A 364 -8.88 6.02 -10.04
N LEU A 365 -8.42 5.76 -8.82
CA LEU A 365 -8.80 6.60 -7.70
C LEU A 365 -8.12 7.97 -7.84
N PRO A 366 -8.85 9.07 -7.61
CA PRO A 366 -8.24 10.39 -7.62
C PRO A 366 -7.14 10.46 -6.57
N ARG A 367 -5.98 11.00 -6.97
CA ARG A 367 -4.91 11.35 -6.03
C ARG A 367 -5.29 12.62 -5.28
N ALA A 368 -4.69 12.83 -4.11
CA ALA A 368 -4.80 14.15 -3.51
C ALA A 368 -4.23 15.18 -4.49
N SER A 369 -4.91 16.32 -4.61
CA SER A 369 -4.47 17.37 -5.51
C SER A 369 -3.22 18.09 -5.02
N HIS A 370 -2.69 17.74 -3.84
CA HIS A 370 -1.54 18.39 -3.24
C HIS A 370 -0.54 17.40 -2.67
N HIS A 371 0.71 17.86 -2.57
CA HIS A 371 1.78 17.19 -1.83
C HIS A 371 2.61 18.22 -1.05
N LEU A 372 3.25 17.79 0.03
CA LEU A 372 4.18 18.63 0.78
C LEU A 372 5.59 18.45 0.19
N ALA A 373 6.16 19.49 -0.42
CA ALA A 373 7.52 19.45 -0.92
C ALA A 373 8.47 20.02 0.13
N ILE A 374 9.46 19.24 0.57
CA ILE A 374 10.50 19.65 1.50
C ILE A 374 11.80 19.82 0.71
N THR A 375 12.12 21.05 0.33
CA THR A 375 13.18 21.36 -0.64
C THR A 375 14.28 22.20 -0.04
N TYR A 376 15.49 22.10 -0.59
CA TYR A 376 16.62 22.94 -0.24
C TYR A 376 16.72 24.11 -1.22
N ASP A 377 16.67 25.35 -0.71
CA ASP A 377 16.73 26.57 -1.54
C ASP A 377 18.15 27.08 -1.81
N GLY A 378 19.17 26.33 -1.41
CA GLY A 378 20.58 26.74 -1.44
C GLY A 378 21.08 27.36 -0.13
N THR A 379 20.19 27.66 0.82
CA THR A 379 20.54 28.21 2.14
C THR A 379 19.92 27.41 3.28
N LYS A 380 18.66 26.98 3.13
CA LYS A 380 17.93 26.24 4.15
C LYS A 380 16.91 25.30 3.51
N TRP A 381 16.49 24.31 4.29
CA TRP A 381 15.35 23.48 3.97
C TRP A 381 14.05 24.23 4.25
N ARG A 382 13.09 24.13 3.32
CA ARG A 382 11.75 24.69 3.42
C ARG A 382 10.73 23.63 3.06
N ALA A 383 9.52 23.77 3.58
CA ALA A 383 8.44 22.85 3.32
C ALA A 383 7.20 23.64 2.91
N ASP A 384 6.71 23.39 1.71
CA ASP A 384 5.60 24.12 1.10
C ASP A 384 4.61 23.11 0.48
N ALA A 385 3.31 23.41 0.56
CA ALA A 385 2.28 22.60 -0.10
C ALA A 385 2.19 23.02 -1.57
N HIS A 386 2.32 22.05 -2.48
CA HIS A 386 2.23 22.27 -3.92
C HIS A 386 0.98 21.59 -4.48
N GLU A 387 0.35 22.22 -5.47
CA GLU A 387 -0.72 21.64 -6.26
C GLU A 387 -0.16 20.70 -7.34
N GLY A 388 -0.85 19.61 -7.61
CA GLY A 388 -0.55 18.62 -8.64
C GLY A 388 0.21 17.39 -8.13
N PRO A 389 0.45 16.43 -9.04
CA PRO A 389 1.24 15.23 -8.73
C PRO A 389 2.68 15.60 -8.37
N SER A 390 3.32 14.72 -7.59
CA SER A 390 4.74 14.86 -7.23
C SER A 390 5.64 14.91 -8.49
N PRO A 391 6.74 15.69 -8.49
CA PRO A 391 7.48 16.06 -9.71
C PRO A 391 8.44 14.97 -10.27
N ILE A 392 8.04 13.69 -10.28
CA ILE A 392 8.84 12.57 -10.84
C ILE A 392 8.28 11.97 -12.14
#